data_AF-A0A524C3Z3-F1
#
_entry.id   AF-A0A524C3Z3-F1
#
_cell.length_a   1.000
_cell.length_b   1.000
_cell.length_c   1.000
_cell.angle_alpha   90.00
_cell.angle_beta   90.00
_cell.angle_gamma   90.00
#
_symmetry.space_group_name_H-M   'P 1'
#
loop_
_entity.id
_entity.type
_entity.pdbx_description
1 polymer ?
#
loop_
_entity_poly.entity_id
_entity_poly.type
_entity_poly.pdbx_seq_one_letter_code
_entity_poly.pdbx_strand_id
1 'polypeptide(L)'
;MPEELEKRKSIESSNQANEEREPQESQPSVAKESKPVIIQAEAYKTIILYASRYANKEIPNADWKEIYGILTGYVDDDFVYVENAYALTFGHDTDVQLDQRHYIFIDEIQQRLDEEGKGHFIVGWFHSHPGLSLFFSYTDLINQLGFQAKNEDAIGLVFDHTLLGKKKEEKIGNNILTKHDTGFEIYKLTDVNMDPNAPDYETNYHKVDYIVQGLNKFFFANVLAELASLSSAGRPLQSAYKEVEDIEKNDESNLNFSEVDYKSGENVLVDIPMEEDVSFNLDKLFYEVPDKKKETKINNKRENAEKLIYEGNLAFKAKDYYTAIEKYRRGIEIYKKLNEFERCMDLLRTLIKLCITNDHFVLAQEFTEDLFKLANKYDNRFYKSVANYMEGYLLLKEGDNSLLKTALNKIRDSAMLFEKERDFAGAGMGFNKIGTIYQTRLDNFDSACLFYREAIENYNKAIIHSHPLRKSFWSMPESLQEKIIELKDLIEELIDKLNPSIRKKILQDLQSINYNF
;
A
#
# COMPACT_ATOMS: atom_id res chain seq x y z
N MET A 1 53.59 4.34 32.66
CA MET A 1 54.13 3.07 33.20
C MET A 1 54.90 3.40 34.47
N PRO A 2 54.69 2.65 35.57
CA PRO A 2 53.40 2.74 36.28
C PRO A 2 53.51 2.81 37.82
N GLU A 3 52.45 3.34 38.45
CA GLU A 3 52.16 3.33 39.90
C GLU A 3 51.86 1.90 40.41
N GLU A 4 52.26 1.50 41.64
CA GLU A 4 51.60 1.73 42.95
C GLU A 4 50.11 1.31 42.96
N LEU A 5 49.63 0.25 43.62
CA LEU A 5 49.83 -0.36 44.95
C LEU A 5 48.91 0.23 46.04
N GLU A 6 47.75 -0.40 46.24
CA GLU A 6 46.86 -0.15 47.39
C GLU A 6 46.38 -1.46 48.05
N LYS A 7 46.18 -1.45 49.38
CA LYS A 7 45.90 -2.67 50.17
C LYS A 7 45.37 -2.34 51.59
N ARG A 8 44.40 -3.14 52.08
CA ARG A 8 43.89 -3.22 53.50
C ARG A 8 42.97 -2.04 53.91
N LYS A 9 42.08 -2.08 54.93
CA LYS A 9 41.37 -3.07 55.80
C LYS A 9 40.27 -2.27 56.59
N SER A 10 39.23 -2.81 57.27
CA SER A 10 38.36 -4.02 57.17
C SER A 10 37.48 -4.16 58.44
N ILE A 11 36.47 -5.06 58.43
CA ILE A 11 35.94 -5.88 59.56
C ILE A 11 34.71 -5.40 60.39
N GLU A 12 33.78 -6.36 60.58
CA GLU A 12 32.74 -6.58 61.63
C GLU A 12 31.42 -5.79 61.73
N SER A 13 30.51 -6.37 62.52
CA SER A 13 29.04 -6.35 62.39
C SER A 13 28.32 -6.11 63.73
N SER A 14 27.11 -5.51 63.75
CA SER A 14 25.98 -5.93 64.62
C SER A 14 24.70 -5.08 64.49
N ASN A 15 23.56 -5.76 64.73
CA ASN A 15 22.28 -5.34 65.35
C ASN A 15 21.37 -4.23 64.77
N GLN A 16 20.20 -4.69 64.31
CA GLN A 16 18.82 -4.25 64.66
C GLN A 16 18.59 -2.87 65.31
N ALA A 17 17.70 -2.05 64.71
CA ALA A 17 16.32 -1.81 65.21
C ALA A 17 15.55 -0.84 64.28
N ASN A 18 14.20 -0.87 64.34
CA ASN A 18 13.30 -0.01 63.58
C ASN A 18 13.33 1.45 64.05
N GLU A 19 13.08 2.39 63.13
CA GLU A 19 12.19 3.53 63.41
C GLU A 19 11.53 4.01 62.10
N GLU A 20 10.31 4.55 62.23
CA GLU A 20 9.36 4.71 61.13
C GLU A 20 9.68 5.91 60.22
N ARG A 21 9.34 5.80 58.94
CA ARG A 21 9.13 6.96 58.06
C ARG A 21 7.79 6.81 57.36
N GLU A 22 6.99 7.86 57.47
CA GLU A 22 5.63 7.94 56.92
C GLU A 22 5.63 7.75 55.40
N PRO A 23 4.53 7.25 54.80
CA PRO A 23 4.40 7.20 53.36
C PRO A 23 4.43 8.63 52.82
N GLN A 24 5.43 8.97 52.02
CA GLN A 24 5.34 10.20 51.22
C GLN A 24 4.21 10.02 50.23
N GLU A 25 3.20 10.89 50.31
CA GLU A 25 2.18 11.01 49.28
C GLU A 25 2.87 11.21 47.93
N SER A 26 2.81 10.20 47.07
CA SER A 26 3.27 10.29 45.70
C SER A 26 2.39 11.33 45.00
N GLN A 27 2.94 12.53 44.80
CA GLN A 27 2.30 13.54 43.98
C GLN A 27 1.94 12.94 42.62
N PRO A 28 0.75 13.23 42.06
CA PRO A 28 0.36 12.69 40.77
C PRO A 28 1.40 13.10 39.73
N SER A 29 2.01 12.11 39.10
CA SER A 29 2.97 12.34 38.02
C SER A 29 2.29 13.16 36.93
N VAL A 30 2.84 14.35 36.66
CA VAL A 30 2.38 15.19 35.55
C VAL A 30 2.47 14.34 34.28
N ALA A 31 1.32 14.09 33.64
CA ALA A 31 1.26 13.26 32.45
C ALA A 31 2.20 13.82 31.38
N LYS A 32 3.12 12.97 30.92
CA LYS A 32 4.03 13.29 29.82
C LYS A 32 3.15 13.47 28.57
N GLU A 33 3.05 14.70 28.04
CA GLU A 33 2.22 14.97 26.86
C GLU A 33 2.63 14.05 25.71
N SER A 34 1.67 13.26 25.21
CA SER A 34 1.92 12.32 24.12
C SER A 34 2.19 13.07 22.82
N LYS A 35 3.29 12.71 22.14
CA LYS A 35 3.64 13.25 20.82
C LYS A 35 2.47 13.13 19.84
N PRO A 36 2.05 14.22 19.17
CA PRO A 36 1.01 14.15 18.15
C PRO A 36 1.42 13.29 16.96
N VAL A 37 0.44 12.76 16.23
CA VAL A 37 0.64 11.81 15.14
C VAL A 37 0.42 12.44 13.77
N ILE A 38 1.33 12.21 12.83
CA ILE A 38 1.19 12.59 11.43
C ILE A 38 1.00 11.32 10.59
N ILE A 39 -0.21 11.09 10.09
CA ILE A 39 -0.55 9.91 9.27
C ILE A 39 -0.55 10.29 7.79
N GLN A 40 0.20 9.57 6.95
CA GLN A 40 0.11 9.75 5.50
C GLN A 40 -1.23 9.27 4.95
N ALA A 41 -1.78 10.00 3.99
CA ALA A 41 -3.07 9.68 3.39
C ALA A 41 -3.12 8.27 2.76
N GLU A 42 -2.00 7.71 2.27
CA GLU A 42 -1.98 6.34 1.74
C GLU A 42 -2.14 5.29 2.85
N ALA A 43 -1.53 5.48 4.03
CA ALA A 43 -1.77 4.62 5.20
C ALA A 43 -3.24 4.66 5.62
N TYR A 44 -3.82 5.85 5.71
CA TYR A 44 -5.24 6.04 6.02
C TYR A 44 -6.18 5.44 4.96
N LYS A 45 -5.82 5.52 3.67
CA LYS A 45 -6.53 4.85 2.57
C LYS A 45 -6.58 3.35 2.78
N THR A 46 -5.45 2.71 3.10
CA THR A 46 -5.40 1.26 3.37
C THR A 46 -6.36 0.87 4.50
N ILE A 47 -6.43 1.65 5.58
CA ILE A 47 -7.35 1.41 6.71
C ILE A 47 -8.81 1.48 6.24
N ILE A 48 -9.21 2.53 5.51
CA ILE A 48 -10.57 2.66 4.97
C ILE A 48 -10.93 1.47 4.07
N LEU A 49 -10.06 1.14 3.11
CA LEU A 49 -10.30 0.08 2.14
C LEU A 49 -10.41 -1.30 2.81
N TYR A 50 -9.58 -1.56 3.83
CA TYR A 50 -9.60 -2.83 4.57
C TYR A 50 -10.82 -2.95 5.47
N ALA A 51 -11.19 -1.91 6.22
CA ALA A 51 -12.42 -1.92 7.01
C ALA A 51 -13.67 -2.07 6.15
N SER A 52 -13.74 -1.36 5.01
CA SER A 52 -14.87 -1.42 4.08
C SER A 52 -15.12 -2.82 3.50
N ARG A 53 -14.11 -3.69 3.50
CA ARG A 53 -14.24 -5.08 3.04
C ARG A 53 -15.08 -5.94 3.99
N TYR A 54 -14.97 -5.70 5.30
CA TYR A 54 -15.58 -6.53 6.35
C TYR A 54 -16.78 -5.86 7.03
N ALA A 55 -16.94 -4.55 6.85
CA ALA A 55 -18.12 -3.81 7.28
C ALA A 55 -18.49 -2.76 6.23
N ASN A 56 -19.65 -2.95 5.59
CA ASN A 56 -20.25 -2.02 4.64
C ASN A 56 -21.77 -2.26 4.55
N LYS A 57 -22.48 -1.47 3.73
CA LYS A 57 -23.95 -1.50 3.62
C LYS A 57 -24.55 -2.78 3.01
N GLU A 58 -23.78 -3.54 2.24
CA GLU A 58 -24.25 -4.80 1.62
C GLU A 58 -24.07 -5.99 2.57
N ILE A 59 -23.20 -5.86 3.58
CA ILE A 59 -23.04 -6.84 4.66
C ILE A 59 -24.04 -6.46 5.78
N PRO A 60 -24.93 -7.36 6.23
CA PRO A 60 -25.81 -7.08 7.37
C PRO A 60 -24.99 -6.70 8.60
N ASN A 61 -25.45 -5.73 9.40
CA ASN A 61 -24.70 -5.24 10.56
C ASN A 61 -24.34 -6.33 11.59
N ALA A 62 -25.09 -7.44 11.62
CA ALA A 62 -24.82 -8.59 12.48
C ALA A 62 -23.61 -9.44 12.02
N ASP A 63 -23.23 -9.32 10.74
CA ASP A 63 -22.14 -10.05 10.09
C ASP A 63 -20.89 -9.17 9.87
N TRP A 64 -20.91 -7.91 10.32
CA TRP A 64 -19.75 -7.02 10.30
C TRP A 64 -18.62 -7.58 11.16
N LYS A 65 -17.38 -7.50 10.66
CA LYS A 65 -16.19 -7.98 11.37
C LYS A 65 -15.19 -6.86 11.62
N GLU A 66 -14.58 -6.92 12.79
CA GLU A 66 -13.43 -6.08 13.15
C GLU A 66 -12.21 -6.49 12.31
N ILE A 67 -11.39 -5.49 11.97
CA ILE A 67 -10.12 -5.69 11.26
C ILE A 67 -8.95 -5.35 12.16
N TYR A 68 -7.76 -5.84 11.85
CA TYR A 68 -6.53 -5.58 12.59
C TYR A 68 -5.34 -5.31 11.65
N GLY A 69 -4.34 -4.57 12.10
CA GLY A 69 -3.10 -4.35 11.34
C GLY A 69 -2.07 -3.51 12.08
N ILE A 70 -0.90 -3.31 11.46
CA ILE A 70 0.21 -2.53 12.02
C ILE A 70 0.50 -1.24 11.25
N LEU A 71 1.04 -0.26 11.96
CA LEU A 71 1.43 1.06 11.47
C LEU A 71 2.95 1.19 11.51
N THR A 72 3.53 1.70 10.42
CA THR A 72 4.98 1.79 10.22
C THR A 72 5.39 3.17 9.74
N GLY A 73 6.57 3.60 10.16
CA GLY A 73 7.12 4.92 9.86
C GLY A 73 8.27 5.21 10.82
N TYR A 74 8.36 6.43 11.33
CA TYR A 74 9.45 6.84 12.22
C TYR A 74 8.95 7.82 13.30
N VAL A 75 9.80 8.12 14.28
CA VAL A 75 9.51 9.06 15.37
C VAL A 75 10.67 10.04 15.47
N ASP A 76 10.37 11.33 15.64
CA ASP A 76 11.36 12.35 16.01
C ASP A 76 11.08 12.91 17.42
N ASP A 77 11.69 14.03 17.79
CA ASP A 77 11.53 14.63 19.11
C ASP A 77 10.11 15.17 19.35
N ASP A 78 9.40 15.57 18.29
CA ASP A 78 8.12 16.30 18.36
C ASP A 78 6.90 15.43 17.95
N PHE A 79 7.06 14.51 16.97
CA PHE A 79 5.95 13.80 16.33
C PHE A 79 6.19 12.30 16.08
N VAL A 80 5.09 11.55 16.00
CA VAL A 80 5.05 10.17 15.47
C VAL A 80 4.59 10.21 14.01
N TYR A 81 5.40 9.73 13.07
CA TYR A 81 5.06 9.69 11.65
C TYR A 81 4.64 8.27 11.25
N VAL A 82 3.40 8.14 10.78
CA VAL A 82 2.87 6.91 10.20
C VAL A 82 2.87 7.05 8.69
N GLU A 83 3.81 6.36 8.02
CA GLU A 83 3.91 6.37 6.56
C GLU A 83 3.04 5.32 5.88
N ASN A 84 3.02 4.11 6.42
CA ASN A 84 2.31 2.96 5.82
C ASN A 84 1.52 2.20 6.88
N ALA A 85 0.38 1.66 6.47
CA ALA A 85 -0.42 0.72 7.24
C ALA A 85 -0.41 -0.64 6.54
N TYR A 86 -0.22 -1.72 7.30
CA TYR A 86 -0.28 -3.10 6.81
C TYR A 86 -1.45 -3.81 7.50
N ALA A 87 -2.49 -4.10 6.71
CA ALA A 87 -3.60 -4.96 7.13
C ALA A 87 -3.08 -6.37 7.47
N LEU A 88 -3.53 -6.95 8.58
CA LEU A 88 -3.17 -8.30 9.02
C LEU A 88 -4.45 -9.15 9.15
N THR A 89 -4.39 -10.43 8.76
CA THR A 89 -5.53 -11.35 8.84
C THR A 89 -5.72 -11.91 10.24
N PHE A 90 -6.97 -12.11 10.65
CA PHE A 90 -7.48 -13.44 10.99
C PHE A 90 -9.03 -13.43 10.92
N GLY A 91 -9.67 -14.60 10.91
CA GLY A 91 -11.12 -14.71 10.92
C GLY A 91 -11.60 -15.94 11.69
N HIS A 92 -12.71 -15.78 12.41
CA HIS A 92 -13.34 -16.74 13.35
C HIS A 92 -12.64 -16.83 14.71
N ASP A 93 -12.60 -15.73 15.46
CA ASP A 93 -13.67 -15.41 16.42
C ASP A 93 -13.61 -13.92 16.79
N THR A 94 -14.54 -13.42 17.61
CA THR A 94 -14.81 -11.98 17.83
C THR A 94 -13.81 -11.23 18.72
N ASP A 95 -12.59 -11.76 18.91
CA ASP A 95 -11.60 -11.20 19.82
C ASP A 95 -10.34 -10.76 19.06
N VAL A 96 -10.03 -9.46 19.10
CA VAL A 96 -8.80 -8.87 18.55
C VAL A 96 -7.61 -9.18 19.47
N GLN A 97 -7.23 -10.45 19.63
CA GLN A 97 -6.02 -10.83 20.36
C GLN A 97 -4.87 -11.15 19.42
N LEU A 98 -3.66 -10.70 19.80
CA LEU A 98 -2.40 -11.02 19.11
C LEU A 98 -2.12 -12.53 19.15
N ASP A 99 -2.42 -13.25 18.06
CA ASP A 99 -2.04 -14.65 17.89
C ASP A 99 -0.52 -14.78 17.69
N GLN A 100 0.05 -15.95 18.00
CA GLN A 100 1.46 -16.28 17.77
C GLN A 100 1.89 -16.03 16.31
N ARG A 101 0.95 -16.18 15.35
CA ARG A 101 1.18 -15.88 13.93
C ARG A 101 1.32 -14.38 13.63
N HIS A 102 0.64 -13.50 14.36
CA HIS A 102 0.81 -12.05 14.19
C HIS A 102 2.21 -11.59 14.58
N TYR A 103 2.79 -12.17 15.63
CA TYR A 103 4.19 -11.89 16.00
C TYR A 103 5.18 -12.25 14.88
N ILE A 104 4.94 -13.32 14.12
CA ILE A 104 5.79 -13.69 12.96
C ILE A 104 5.68 -12.64 11.85
N PHE A 105 4.47 -12.18 11.52
CA PHE A 105 4.29 -11.15 10.48
C PHE A 105 4.85 -9.78 10.90
N ILE A 106 4.73 -9.45 12.19
CA ILE A 106 5.32 -8.26 12.82
C ILE A 106 6.86 -8.31 12.70
N ASP A 107 7.48 -9.45 13.00
CA ASP A 107 8.93 -9.65 12.92
C ASP A 107 9.43 -9.58 11.46
N GLU A 108 8.74 -10.23 10.52
CA GLU A 108 9.04 -10.14 9.08
C GLU A 108 8.93 -8.71 8.52
N ILE A 109 7.93 -7.95 8.96
CA ILE A 109 7.75 -6.56 8.52
C ILE A 109 8.83 -5.67 9.15
N GLN A 110 9.19 -5.87 10.42
CA GLN A 110 10.31 -5.13 11.04
C GLN A 110 11.65 -5.45 10.36
N GLN A 111 11.95 -6.73 10.09
CA GLN A 111 13.17 -7.11 9.36
C GLN A 111 13.24 -6.43 7.99
N ARG A 112 12.11 -6.34 7.26
CA ARG A 112 12.06 -5.62 5.98
C ARG A 112 12.37 -4.14 6.12
N LEU A 113 11.83 -3.47 7.14
CA LEU A 113 12.09 -2.05 7.39
C LEU A 113 13.57 -1.80 7.76
N ASP A 114 14.18 -2.71 8.52
CA ASP A 114 15.60 -2.69 8.84
C ASP A 114 16.46 -2.87 7.58
N GLU A 115 16.10 -3.80 6.69
CA GLU A 115 16.76 -4.02 5.39
C GLU A 115 16.64 -2.83 4.42
N GLU A 116 15.55 -2.05 4.49
CA GLU A 116 15.40 -0.81 3.72
C GLU A 116 16.37 0.31 4.17
N GLY A 117 16.91 0.24 5.39
CA GLY A 117 17.93 1.16 5.88
C GLY A 117 17.49 2.62 6.07
N LYS A 118 16.18 2.89 6.03
CA LYS A 118 15.58 4.23 6.17
C LYS A 118 15.39 4.70 7.62
N GLY A 119 15.64 3.81 8.59
CA GLY A 119 15.33 4.08 10.00
C GLY A 119 13.84 4.01 10.32
N HIS A 120 13.05 3.31 9.50
CA HIS A 120 11.63 3.09 9.75
C HIS A 120 11.44 1.85 10.64
N PHE A 121 10.37 1.84 11.43
CA PHE A 121 10.02 0.76 12.34
C PHE A 121 8.52 0.74 12.61
N ILE A 122 8.05 -0.22 13.40
CA ILE A 122 6.66 -0.32 13.83
C ILE A 122 6.36 0.77 14.88
N VAL A 123 5.60 1.78 14.47
CA VAL A 123 5.20 2.93 15.29
C VAL A 123 3.81 2.75 15.93
N GLY A 124 3.14 1.63 15.69
CA GLY A 124 1.86 1.33 16.32
C GLY A 124 1.04 0.28 15.59
N TRP A 125 -0.26 0.27 15.88
CA TRP A 125 -1.22 -0.67 15.32
C TRP A 125 -2.58 0.00 15.07
N PHE A 126 -3.43 -0.67 14.32
CA PHE A 126 -4.80 -0.23 14.06
C PHE A 126 -5.78 -1.39 14.10
N HIS A 127 -7.02 -1.10 14.46
CA HIS A 127 -8.16 -2.01 14.33
C HIS A 127 -9.44 -1.25 13.97
N SER A 128 -10.57 -1.95 13.84
CA SER A 128 -11.87 -1.31 13.64
C SER A 128 -12.93 -1.76 14.65
N HIS A 129 -13.85 -0.84 14.95
CA HIS A 129 -15.04 -1.03 15.77
C HIS A 129 -16.30 -0.68 14.94
N PRO A 130 -16.77 -1.55 14.02
CA PRO A 130 -17.83 -1.20 13.08
C PRO A 130 -19.17 -0.86 13.75
N GLY A 131 -19.53 0.42 13.80
CA GLY A 131 -20.75 0.90 14.44
C GLY A 131 -20.77 0.87 15.97
N LEU A 132 -19.64 0.55 16.61
CA LEU A 132 -19.49 0.52 18.08
C LEU A 132 -18.90 1.82 18.66
N SER A 133 -18.53 2.79 17.80
CA SER A 133 -17.79 4.00 18.17
C SER A 133 -16.33 3.76 18.55
N LEU A 134 -15.61 4.84 18.83
CA LEU A 134 -14.15 4.89 18.90
C LEU A 134 -13.68 4.91 20.36
N PHE A 135 -13.29 3.76 20.89
CA PHE A 135 -12.80 3.56 22.26
C PHE A 135 -11.87 2.34 22.30
N PHE A 136 -11.09 2.15 23.36
CA PHE A 136 -10.39 0.89 23.60
C PHE A 136 -11.25 -0.04 24.48
N SER A 137 -11.45 -1.27 24.04
CA SER A 137 -11.92 -2.37 24.89
C SER A 137 -10.81 -2.82 25.85
N TYR A 138 -11.15 -3.69 26.81
CA TYR A 138 -10.16 -4.31 27.69
C TYR A 138 -9.07 -5.07 26.89
N THR A 139 -9.45 -5.74 25.80
CA THR A 139 -8.51 -6.44 24.91
C THR A 139 -7.54 -5.47 24.23
N ASP A 140 -8.02 -4.30 23.80
CA ASP A 140 -7.17 -3.29 23.14
C ASP A 140 -6.17 -2.66 24.10
N LEU A 141 -6.53 -2.51 25.38
CA LEU A 141 -5.60 -2.05 26.42
C LEU A 141 -4.46 -3.04 26.64
N ILE A 142 -4.73 -4.34 26.59
CA ILE A 142 -3.70 -5.39 26.69
C ILE A 142 -2.80 -5.40 25.44
N ASN A 143 -3.37 -5.26 24.24
CA ASN A 143 -2.59 -5.13 23.00
C ASN A 143 -1.71 -3.88 23.02
N GLN A 144 -2.29 -2.71 23.35
CA GLN A 144 -1.58 -1.45 23.43
C GLN A 144 -0.45 -1.52 24.47
N LEU A 145 -0.64 -2.20 25.61
CA LEU A 145 0.45 -2.47 26.56
C LEU A 145 1.59 -3.23 25.90
N GLY A 146 1.29 -4.28 25.13
CA GLY A 146 2.28 -5.09 24.41
C GLY A 146 3.11 -4.31 23.38
N PHE A 147 2.51 -3.30 22.73
CA PHE A 147 3.22 -2.38 21.83
C PHE A 147 3.98 -1.28 22.59
N GLN A 148 3.30 -0.59 23.52
CA GLN A 148 3.81 0.59 24.21
C GLN A 148 4.93 0.25 25.23
N ALA A 149 4.96 -0.98 25.75
CA ALA A 149 6.07 -1.47 26.57
C ALA A 149 7.37 -1.73 25.78
N LYS A 150 7.28 -1.92 24.45
CA LYS A 150 8.46 -2.06 23.56
C LYS A 150 8.90 -0.73 22.95
N ASN A 151 7.96 0.17 22.71
CA ASN A 151 8.17 1.48 22.13
C ASN A 151 7.24 2.48 22.84
N GLU A 152 7.78 3.38 23.67
CA GLU A 152 7.01 4.36 24.45
C GLU A 152 6.11 5.25 23.57
N ASP A 153 6.51 5.47 22.32
CA ASP A 153 5.78 6.26 21.32
C ASP A 153 4.83 5.44 20.44
N ALA A 154 4.64 4.14 20.71
CA ALA A 154 3.69 3.32 19.97
C ALA A 154 2.23 3.77 20.19
N ILE A 155 1.45 3.83 19.11
CA ILE A 155 0.04 4.23 19.13
C ILE A 155 -0.92 3.08 18.77
N GLY A 156 -2.17 3.18 19.22
CA GLY A 156 -3.28 2.35 18.74
C GLY A 156 -4.37 3.21 18.10
N LEU A 157 -4.74 2.89 16.86
CA LEU A 157 -5.77 3.59 16.08
C LEU A 157 -7.05 2.74 16.02
N VAL A 158 -8.17 3.31 16.45
CA VAL A 158 -9.51 2.69 16.36
C VAL A 158 -10.25 3.31 15.19
N PHE A 159 -10.76 2.52 14.23
CA PHE A 159 -11.53 3.03 13.07
C PHE A 159 -12.99 2.54 13.06
N ASP A 160 -13.95 3.42 12.81
CA ASP A 160 -15.36 3.11 12.61
C ASP A 160 -15.83 3.75 11.29
N HIS A 161 -15.99 2.91 10.27
CA HIS A 161 -16.45 3.30 8.94
C HIS A 161 -17.81 4.01 8.95
N THR A 162 -18.66 3.79 9.98
CA THR A 162 -19.96 4.46 10.08
C THR A 162 -19.84 5.92 10.47
N LEU A 163 -18.71 6.36 11.04
CA LEU A 163 -18.47 7.75 11.43
C LEU A 163 -17.86 8.58 10.30
N LEU A 164 -17.21 7.92 9.34
CA LEU A 164 -16.52 8.56 8.22
C LEU A 164 -17.41 9.57 7.48
N GLY A 165 -16.95 10.81 7.38
CA GLY A 165 -17.64 11.89 6.67
C GLY A 165 -18.84 12.49 7.41
N LYS A 166 -19.17 12.07 8.64
CA LYS A 166 -20.21 12.75 9.44
C LYS A 166 -19.76 14.17 9.80
N LYS A 167 -20.69 15.12 9.73
CA LYS A 167 -20.45 16.50 10.20
C LYS A 167 -20.33 16.51 11.73
N LYS A 168 -19.21 17.01 12.24
CA LYS A 168 -18.90 17.15 13.67
C LYS A 168 -18.74 18.64 13.97
N GLU A 169 -19.58 19.16 14.86
CA GLU A 169 -19.46 20.55 15.32
C GLU A 169 -18.58 20.62 16.56
N GLU A 170 -17.44 21.30 16.43
CA GLU A 170 -16.47 21.47 17.50
C GLU A 170 -16.52 22.92 18.00
N LYS A 171 -16.75 23.10 19.31
CA LYS A 171 -16.79 24.43 19.93
C LYS A 171 -15.40 24.80 20.44
N ILE A 172 -14.74 25.70 19.72
CA ILE A 172 -13.45 26.28 20.10
C ILE A 172 -13.73 27.70 20.62
N GLY A 173 -13.89 27.81 21.94
CA GLY A 173 -14.36 29.03 22.60
C GLY A 173 -15.77 29.41 22.14
N ASN A 174 -15.94 30.61 21.58
CA ASN A 174 -17.22 31.09 21.04
C ASN A 174 -17.47 30.66 19.58
N ASN A 175 -16.52 29.99 18.92
CA ASN A 175 -16.65 29.59 17.52
C ASN A 175 -17.12 28.13 17.41
N ILE A 176 -18.10 27.88 16.54
CA ILE A 176 -18.49 26.54 16.10
C ILE A 176 -17.75 26.26 14.79
N LEU A 177 -16.95 25.19 14.76
CA LEU A 177 -16.23 24.72 13.59
C LEU A 177 -16.83 23.39 13.13
N THR A 178 -17.41 23.36 11.94
CA THR A 178 -17.91 22.12 11.33
C THR A 178 -16.75 21.39 10.65
N LYS A 179 -16.26 20.31 11.27
CA LYS A 179 -15.34 19.35 10.66
C LYS A 179 -16.13 18.18 10.04
N HIS A 180 -15.50 17.43 9.15
CA HIS A 180 -15.99 16.11 8.75
C HIS A 180 -15.12 15.07 9.47
N ASP A 181 -15.76 14.10 10.11
CA ASP A 181 -15.05 13.09 10.91
C ASP A 181 -14.26 12.14 9.98
N THR A 182 -13.04 11.80 10.38
CA THR A 182 -12.19 10.79 9.71
C THR A 182 -12.63 9.37 10.06
N GLY A 183 -13.54 9.21 11.01
CA GLY A 183 -13.94 7.91 11.50
C GLY A 183 -12.83 7.17 12.24
N PHE A 184 -11.80 7.85 12.74
CA PHE A 184 -10.87 7.26 13.71
C PHE A 184 -10.43 8.22 14.82
N GLU A 185 -9.99 7.63 15.91
CA GLU A 185 -9.30 8.28 17.01
C GLU A 185 -8.02 7.48 17.30
N ILE A 186 -7.01 8.16 17.84
CA ILE A 186 -5.75 7.53 18.25
C ILE A 186 -5.64 7.59 19.76
N TYR A 187 -5.19 6.50 20.36
CA TYR A 187 -5.06 6.34 21.79
C TYR A 187 -3.68 5.79 22.19
N LYS A 188 -3.27 6.14 23.40
CA LYS A 188 -2.11 5.57 24.12
C LYS A 188 -2.51 5.26 25.56
N LEU A 189 -1.81 4.30 26.18
CA LEU A 189 -1.95 4.08 27.62
C LEU A 189 -1.41 5.26 28.40
N THR A 190 -2.07 5.59 29.51
CA THR A 190 -1.67 6.69 30.39
C THR A 190 -0.53 6.28 31.33
N ASP A 191 -0.58 5.06 31.88
CA ASP A 191 0.53 4.43 32.59
C ASP A 191 0.72 2.97 32.14
N VAL A 192 1.89 2.66 31.57
CA VAL A 192 2.27 1.29 31.15
C VAL A 192 2.65 0.37 32.31
N ASN A 193 2.76 0.90 33.53
CA ASN A 193 3.14 0.13 34.73
C ASN A 193 1.93 -0.20 35.63
N MET A 194 0.74 0.28 35.27
CA MET A 194 -0.50 0.01 35.99
C MET A 194 -0.83 -1.49 35.93
N ASP A 195 -1.21 -2.08 37.05
CA ASP A 195 -1.62 -3.48 37.12
C ASP A 195 -2.86 -3.71 36.22
N PRO A 196 -2.83 -4.63 35.23
CA PRO A 196 -3.99 -4.96 34.42
C PRO A 196 -5.22 -5.44 35.20
N ASN A 197 -5.03 -5.88 36.45
CA ASN A 197 -6.11 -6.30 37.36
C ASN A 197 -6.66 -5.14 38.21
N ALA A 198 -6.18 -3.91 38.04
CA ALA A 198 -6.64 -2.75 38.79
C ALA A 198 -8.09 -2.37 38.37
N PRO A 199 -8.99 -1.99 39.31
CA PRO A 199 -10.39 -1.70 39.00
C PRO A 199 -10.62 -0.56 38.00
N ASP A 200 -9.64 0.32 37.84
CA ASP A 200 -9.61 1.50 36.99
C ASP A 200 -8.79 1.31 35.70
N TYR A 201 -8.23 0.12 35.47
CA TYR A 201 -7.41 -0.18 34.28
C TYR A 201 -8.18 0.01 32.96
N GLU A 202 -9.49 -0.25 32.93
CA GLU A 202 -10.36 0.03 31.78
C GLU A 202 -10.39 1.51 31.35
N THR A 203 -9.89 2.43 32.19
CA THR A 203 -9.79 3.87 31.89
C THR A 203 -8.35 4.35 31.70
N ASN A 204 -7.37 3.44 31.67
CA ASN A 204 -5.94 3.73 31.57
C ASN A 204 -5.47 4.16 30.16
N TYR A 205 -6.22 5.03 29.48
CA TYR A 205 -5.85 5.51 28.16
C TYR A 205 -6.35 6.93 27.92
N HIS A 206 -5.68 7.62 26.99
CA HIS A 206 -6.04 8.99 26.58
C HIS A 206 -5.91 9.14 25.07
N LYS A 207 -6.63 10.13 24.52
CA LYS A 207 -6.54 10.50 23.11
C LYS A 207 -5.21 11.17 22.81
N VAL A 208 -4.70 10.89 21.61
CA VAL A 208 -3.54 11.57 21.04
C VAL A 208 -3.98 12.39 19.83
N ASP A 209 -3.59 13.66 19.79
CA ASP A 209 -3.88 14.54 18.66
C ASP A 209 -3.21 14.04 17.38
N TYR A 210 -3.88 14.19 16.25
CA TYR A 210 -3.36 13.74 14.97
C TYR A 210 -3.70 14.63 13.78
N ILE A 211 -2.91 14.50 12.72
CA ILE A 211 -3.09 15.16 11.43
C ILE A 211 -2.92 14.09 10.34
N VAL A 212 -3.88 13.98 9.42
CA VAL A 212 -3.70 13.15 8.22
C VAL A 212 -3.11 14.00 7.10
N GLN A 213 -1.82 13.83 6.84
CA GLN A 213 -1.08 14.55 5.81
C GLN A 213 -1.46 14.04 4.42
N GLY A 214 -1.81 14.96 3.52
CA GLY A 214 -2.21 14.64 2.14
C GLY A 214 -3.72 14.47 1.91
N LEU A 215 -4.55 14.53 2.97
CA LEU A 215 -6.00 14.59 2.80
C LEU A 215 -6.42 15.84 2.02
N ASN A 216 -7.23 15.62 0.99
CA ASN A 216 -7.85 16.65 0.17
C ASN A 216 -9.18 16.11 -0.39
N LYS A 217 -10.04 16.97 -0.92
CA LYS A 217 -11.37 16.55 -1.41
C LYS A 217 -11.35 15.51 -2.55
N PHE A 218 -10.25 15.39 -3.30
CA PHE A 218 -10.08 14.38 -4.34
C PHE A 218 -9.57 13.04 -3.77
N PHE A 219 -9.03 13.00 -2.55
CA PHE A 219 -8.64 11.76 -1.88
C PHE A 219 -9.84 10.80 -1.80
N PHE A 220 -10.95 11.23 -1.20
CA PHE A 220 -12.15 10.40 -1.11
C PHE A 220 -12.72 10.07 -2.49
N ALA A 221 -12.72 11.01 -3.45
CA ALA A 221 -13.14 10.73 -4.82
C ALA A 221 -12.28 9.64 -5.51
N ASN A 222 -10.98 9.63 -5.26
CA ASN A 222 -10.06 8.60 -5.76
C ASN A 222 -10.29 7.26 -5.05
N VAL A 223 -10.42 7.26 -3.72
CA VAL A 223 -10.77 6.05 -2.94
C VAL A 223 -12.07 5.44 -3.45
N LEU A 224 -13.09 6.25 -3.75
CA LEU A 224 -14.37 5.78 -4.30
C LEU A 224 -14.26 5.25 -5.72
N ALA A 225 -13.47 5.90 -6.58
CA ALA A 225 -13.21 5.41 -7.93
C ALA A 225 -12.45 4.06 -7.91
N GLU A 226 -11.55 3.88 -6.93
CA GLU A 226 -10.80 2.66 -6.69
C GLU A 226 -11.70 1.55 -6.11
N LEU A 227 -12.52 1.85 -5.09
CA LEU A 227 -13.58 0.99 -4.55
C LEU A 227 -14.53 0.49 -5.66
N ALA A 228 -15.05 1.40 -6.49
CA ALA A 228 -15.93 1.05 -7.61
C ALA A 228 -15.21 0.17 -8.65
N SER A 229 -13.93 0.43 -8.92
CA SER A 229 -13.12 -0.38 -9.84
C SER A 229 -12.76 -1.76 -9.28
N LEU A 230 -12.61 -1.91 -7.97
CA LEU A 230 -12.30 -3.17 -7.30
C LEU A 230 -13.56 -4.04 -7.13
N SER A 231 -14.67 -3.44 -6.70
CA SER A 231 -15.98 -4.09 -6.59
C SER A 231 -16.47 -4.59 -7.97
N SER A 232 -16.40 -3.76 -9.01
CA SER A 232 -16.76 -4.17 -10.39
C SER A 232 -15.87 -5.28 -10.95
N ALA A 233 -14.71 -5.54 -10.33
CA ALA A 233 -13.78 -6.60 -10.71
C ALA A 233 -13.87 -7.85 -9.80
N GLY A 234 -14.82 -7.90 -8.86
CA GLY A 234 -14.99 -9.03 -7.94
C GLY A 234 -13.84 -9.21 -6.93
N ARG A 235 -13.08 -8.14 -6.64
CA ARG A 235 -11.85 -8.21 -5.83
C ARG A 235 -12.05 -7.69 -4.41
N PRO A 236 -11.29 -8.21 -3.42
CA PRO A 236 -11.26 -7.63 -2.09
C PRO A 236 -10.78 -6.17 -2.15
N LEU A 237 -11.44 -5.30 -1.40
CA LEU A 237 -11.18 -3.85 -1.41
C LEU A 237 -9.77 -3.50 -0.91
N GLN A 238 -9.25 -4.32 -0.01
CA GLN A 238 -7.84 -4.39 0.39
C GLN A 238 -7.54 -5.82 0.85
N SER A 239 -6.41 -6.38 0.42
CA SER A 239 -5.89 -7.66 0.94
C SER A 239 -5.07 -7.42 2.20
N ALA A 240 -5.21 -8.30 3.18
CA ALA A 240 -4.31 -8.38 4.31
C ALA A 240 -3.04 -9.16 3.98
N TYR A 241 -2.03 -8.95 4.82
CA TYR A 241 -0.71 -9.56 4.71
C TYR A 241 -0.83 -11.10 4.69
N LYS A 242 -0.29 -11.71 3.64
CA LYS A 242 -0.35 -13.16 3.35
C LYS A 242 -1.75 -13.78 3.21
N GLU A 243 -2.81 -12.99 3.13
CA GLU A 243 -4.17 -13.52 2.96
C GLU A 243 -4.35 -14.36 1.68
N VAL A 244 -3.58 -14.03 0.64
CA VAL A 244 -3.54 -14.80 -0.62
C VAL A 244 -3.03 -16.23 -0.39
N GLU A 245 -2.14 -16.47 0.58
CA GLU A 245 -1.55 -17.80 0.85
C GLU A 245 -2.49 -18.77 1.60
N ASP A 246 -3.59 -18.29 2.19
CA ASP A 246 -4.53 -19.11 2.99
C ASP A 246 -5.89 -19.34 2.32
N ILE A 247 -6.27 -18.56 1.31
CA ILE A 247 -7.43 -18.84 0.45
C ILE A 247 -7.18 -20.13 -0.35
N GLU A 248 -5.96 -20.29 -0.88
CA GLU A 248 -5.54 -21.44 -1.69
C GLU A 248 -5.58 -22.79 -0.94
N LYS A 249 -5.65 -22.81 0.41
CA LYS A 249 -5.70 -24.05 1.20
C LYS A 249 -7.11 -24.55 1.53
N ASN A 250 -8.16 -23.75 1.36
CA ASN A 250 -9.50 -24.08 1.86
C ASN A 250 -10.54 -24.44 0.77
N ASP A 251 -10.25 -24.16 -0.51
CA ASP A 251 -11.20 -24.35 -1.62
C ASP A 251 -11.31 -25.80 -2.18
N GLU A 252 -10.72 -26.81 -1.52
CA GLU A 252 -10.96 -28.22 -1.89
C GLU A 252 -12.36 -28.74 -1.47
N SER A 253 -13.16 -27.99 -0.69
CA SER A 253 -14.48 -28.47 -0.26
C SER A 253 -15.55 -27.39 -0.04
N ASN A 254 -16.22 -26.96 -1.12
CA ASN A 254 -17.70 -26.95 -1.25
C ASN A 254 -18.15 -26.25 -2.55
N LEU A 255 -17.98 -26.91 -3.69
CA LEU A 255 -18.63 -26.50 -4.94
C LEU A 255 -20.14 -26.77 -4.88
N ASN A 256 -20.93 -25.71 -4.70
CA ASN A 256 -22.35 -25.70 -5.08
C ASN A 256 -22.65 -24.44 -5.89
N PHE A 257 -22.46 -24.57 -7.20
CA PHE A 257 -22.83 -23.57 -8.19
C PHE A 257 -24.36 -23.53 -8.33
N SER A 258 -25.00 -22.47 -7.87
CA SER A 258 -26.43 -22.21 -8.13
C SER A 258 -26.58 -20.89 -8.86
N GLU A 259 -27.20 -20.95 -10.04
CA GLU A 259 -27.40 -19.81 -10.94
C GLU A 259 -28.13 -18.65 -10.26
N VAL A 260 -27.57 -17.44 -10.34
CA VAL A 260 -28.32 -16.21 -10.06
C VAL A 260 -28.27 -15.30 -11.29
N ASP A 261 -29.47 -14.93 -11.73
CA ASP A 261 -29.84 -14.22 -12.96
C ASP A 261 -29.17 -12.83 -13.07
N TYR A 262 -28.28 -12.65 -14.06
CA TYR A 262 -27.66 -11.35 -14.38
C TYR A 262 -28.70 -10.41 -15.02
N LYS A 263 -29.49 -9.73 -14.19
CA LYS A 263 -30.28 -8.58 -14.63
C LYS A 263 -29.44 -7.31 -14.62
N SER A 264 -29.30 -6.74 -15.81
CA SER A 264 -28.79 -5.38 -16.03
C SER A 264 -29.52 -4.37 -15.15
N GLY A 265 -28.79 -3.74 -14.23
CA GLY A 265 -29.27 -2.62 -13.41
C GLY A 265 -28.23 -1.52 -13.39
N GLU A 266 -28.64 -0.32 -13.80
CA GLU A 266 -27.91 0.91 -13.48
C GLU A 266 -27.92 1.12 -11.95
N ASN A 267 -26.95 1.88 -11.42
CA ASN A 267 -26.70 2.16 -9.98
C ASN A 267 -25.82 1.15 -9.21
N VAL A 268 -24.54 1.05 -9.58
CA VAL A 268 -23.48 0.35 -8.80
C VAL A 268 -22.65 1.37 -7.99
N LEU A 269 -23.25 2.47 -7.54
CA LEU A 269 -22.58 3.54 -6.80
C LEU A 269 -23.40 3.92 -5.57
N VAL A 270 -22.75 3.91 -4.41
CA VAL A 270 -23.29 4.51 -3.19
C VAL A 270 -23.20 6.02 -3.33
N ASP A 271 -24.33 6.72 -3.20
CA ASP A 271 -24.33 8.17 -3.03
C ASP A 271 -23.58 8.54 -1.74
N ILE A 272 -22.44 9.21 -1.92
CA ILE A 272 -21.87 10.09 -0.91
C ILE A 272 -22.47 11.47 -1.14
N PRO A 273 -22.96 12.15 -0.08
CA PRO A 273 -23.77 13.35 -0.20
C PRO A 273 -23.02 14.47 -0.92
N MET A 274 -23.29 14.57 -2.22
CA MET A 274 -22.83 15.60 -3.15
C MET A 274 -23.85 16.75 -3.20
N GLU A 275 -24.33 17.19 -2.03
CA GLU A 275 -25.10 18.44 -1.95
C GLU A 275 -24.18 19.63 -2.25
N GLU A 276 -24.68 20.60 -3.00
CA GLU A 276 -23.87 21.72 -3.56
C GLU A 276 -23.30 22.67 -2.48
N ASP A 277 -23.72 22.52 -1.21
CA ASP A 277 -23.29 23.31 -0.06
C ASP A 277 -21.96 22.86 0.60
N VAL A 278 -21.30 21.81 0.08
CA VAL A 278 -20.00 21.33 0.62
C VAL A 278 -18.84 22.27 0.25
N SER A 279 -18.85 23.47 0.82
CA SER A 279 -17.73 24.41 0.79
C SER A 279 -16.70 24.07 1.88
N PHE A 280 -15.73 23.21 1.53
CA PHE A 280 -14.55 22.96 2.37
C PHE A 280 -13.66 24.22 2.45
N ASN A 281 -13.94 25.10 3.40
CA ASN A 281 -13.14 26.28 3.66
C ASN A 281 -12.00 25.95 4.65
N LEU A 282 -10.94 25.36 4.09
CA LEU A 282 -9.78 24.80 4.80
C LEU A 282 -8.93 25.83 5.57
N ASP A 283 -9.13 27.13 5.31
CA ASP A 283 -8.34 28.23 5.91
C ASP A 283 -8.49 28.37 7.45
N LYS A 284 -9.39 27.62 8.09
CA LYS A 284 -9.66 27.70 9.54
C LYS A 284 -9.13 26.54 10.39
N LEU A 285 -8.45 25.54 9.81
CA LEU A 285 -8.06 24.33 10.55
C LEU A 285 -6.69 24.40 11.25
N PHE A 286 -5.96 25.51 11.14
CA PHE A 286 -4.56 25.57 11.57
C PHE A 286 -4.28 26.72 12.53
N TYR A 287 -3.76 26.40 13.72
CA TYR A 287 -3.09 27.36 14.58
C TYR A 287 -1.92 28.02 13.84
N GLU A 288 -1.78 29.34 14.00
CA GLU A 288 -0.70 30.13 13.41
C GLU A 288 0.62 29.86 14.13
N VAL A 289 1.52 29.15 13.45
CA VAL A 289 2.94 28.98 13.84
C VAL A 289 3.80 29.51 12.68
N PRO A 290 4.87 30.29 12.92
CA PRO A 290 5.24 31.37 11.98
C PRO A 290 5.81 30.97 10.60
N ASP A 291 6.28 29.73 10.41
CA ASP A 291 7.01 29.32 9.19
C ASP A 291 6.16 28.73 8.05
N LYS A 292 4.84 28.58 8.23
CA LYS A 292 3.93 27.88 7.27
C LYS A 292 3.91 28.41 5.83
N LYS A 293 4.31 29.67 5.56
CA LYS A 293 4.13 30.31 4.23
C LYS A 293 4.82 29.59 3.05
N LYS A 294 5.88 28.82 3.30
CA LYS A 294 6.53 28.00 2.25
C LYS A 294 5.79 26.68 2.03
N GLU A 295 5.40 26.02 3.11
CA GLU A 295 4.82 24.68 3.11
C GLU A 295 3.37 24.66 2.61
N THR A 296 2.53 25.60 3.08
CA THR A 296 1.18 25.80 2.52
C THR A 296 1.24 26.08 1.01
N LYS A 297 2.27 26.82 0.54
CA LYS A 297 2.46 27.11 -0.88
C LYS A 297 2.96 25.91 -1.70
N ILE A 298 3.57 24.91 -1.06
CA ILE A 298 3.94 23.63 -1.69
C ILE A 298 2.71 22.73 -1.75
N ASN A 299 1.95 22.60 -0.66
CA ASN A 299 0.74 21.79 -0.61
C ASN A 299 -0.32 22.30 -1.61
N ASN A 300 -0.59 23.61 -1.67
CA ASN A 300 -1.51 24.19 -2.66
C ASN A 300 -1.06 23.94 -4.12
N LYS A 301 0.25 23.77 -4.37
CA LYS A 301 0.75 23.37 -5.70
C LYS A 301 0.50 21.89 -5.97
N ARG A 302 0.76 21.00 -5.00
CA ARG A 302 0.46 19.56 -5.10
C ARG A 302 -1.03 19.33 -5.35
N GLU A 303 -1.90 19.98 -4.58
CA GLU A 303 -3.35 19.92 -4.78
C GLU A 303 -3.78 20.38 -6.19
N ASN A 304 -3.21 21.49 -6.67
CA ASN A 304 -3.49 21.96 -8.02
C ASN A 304 -2.97 20.98 -9.09
N ALA A 305 -1.84 20.30 -8.84
CA ALA A 305 -1.33 19.26 -9.73
C ALA A 305 -2.28 18.05 -9.77
N GLU A 306 -2.65 17.47 -8.63
CA GLU A 306 -3.57 16.32 -8.57
C GLU A 306 -4.97 16.66 -9.09
N LYS A 307 -5.47 17.88 -8.85
CA LYS A 307 -6.71 18.36 -9.49
C LYS A 307 -6.63 18.29 -11.01
N LEU A 308 -5.51 18.73 -11.60
CA LEU A 308 -5.30 18.63 -13.05
C LEU A 308 -5.22 17.16 -13.50
N ILE A 309 -4.55 16.27 -12.76
CA ILE A 309 -4.52 14.83 -13.08
C ILE A 309 -5.93 14.22 -13.04
N TYR A 310 -6.75 14.57 -12.04
CA TYR A 310 -8.14 14.12 -11.93
C TYR A 310 -9.02 14.63 -13.09
N GLU A 311 -8.96 15.94 -13.39
CA GLU A 311 -9.64 16.53 -14.56
C GLU A 311 -9.17 15.86 -15.87
N GLY A 312 -7.88 15.52 -15.97
CA GLY A 312 -7.31 14.80 -17.11
C GLY A 312 -7.87 13.38 -17.26
N ASN A 313 -8.03 12.65 -16.16
CA ASN A 313 -8.66 11.32 -16.16
C ASN A 313 -10.14 11.36 -16.55
N LEU A 314 -10.89 12.36 -16.08
CA LEU A 314 -12.27 12.57 -16.53
C LEU A 314 -12.34 12.89 -18.02
N ALA A 315 -11.45 13.75 -18.53
CA ALA A 315 -11.37 14.07 -19.94
C ALA A 315 -11.00 12.84 -20.80
N PHE A 316 -10.10 11.96 -20.35
CA PHE A 316 -9.84 10.66 -20.99
C PHE A 316 -11.09 9.78 -21.06
N LYS A 317 -11.85 9.67 -19.96
CA LYS A 317 -13.13 8.91 -19.94
C LYS A 317 -14.16 9.52 -20.90
N ALA A 318 -14.21 10.84 -21.01
CA ALA A 318 -15.07 11.58 -21.94
C ALA A 318 -14.56 11.59 -23.40
N LYS A 319 -13.42 10.96 -23.69
CA LYS A 319 -12.71 10.98 -24.99
C LYS A 319 -12.26 12.38 -25.46
N ASP A 320 -12.18 13.35 -24.56
CA ASP A 320 -11.51 14.64 -24.81
C ASP A 320 -10.01 14.52 -24.51
N TYR A 321 -9.31 13.86 -25.43
CA TYR A 321 -7.88 13.58 -25.28
C TYR A 321 -7.01 14.84 -25.28
N TYR A 322 -7.46 15.93 -25.94
CA TYR A 322 -6.71 17.18 -25.98
C TYR A 322 -6.68 17.83 -24.59
N THR A 323 -7.84 18.02 -23.96
CA THR A 323 -7.91 18.51 -22.59
C THR A 323 -7.21 17.55 -21.65
N ALA A 324 -7.40 16.24 -21.80
CA ALA A 324 -6.77 15.24 -20.94
C ALA A 324 -5.24 15.38 -20.90
N ILE A 325 -4.60 15.46 -22.07
CA ILE A 325 -3.15 15.59 -22.20
C ILE A 325 -2.66 16.94 -21.70
N GLU A 326 -3.38 18.03 -21.98
CA GLU A 326 -3.03 19.37 -21.51
C GLU A 326 -2.97 19.44 -19.97
N LYS A 327 -3.98 18.85 -19.32
CA LYS A 327 -4.08 18.77 -17.86
C LYS A 327 -2.95 17.92 -17.27
N TYR A 328 -2.68 16.74 -17.86
CA TYR A 328 -1.56 15.88 -17.46
C TYR A 328 -0.21 16.59 -17.58
N ARG A 329 0.07 17.26 -18.71
CA ARG A 329 1.31 18.03 -18.92
C ARG A 329 1.48 19.11 -17.85
N ARG A 330 0.41 19.85 -17.52
CA ARG A 330 0.42 20.88 -16.47
C ARG A 330 0.67 20.30 -15.07
N GLY A 331 0.03 19.17 -14.73
CA GLY A 331 0.25 18.49 -13.44
C GLY A 331 1.70 18.00 -13.28
N ILE A 332 2.23 17.31 -14.29
CA ILE A 332 3.63 16.85 -14.32
C ILE A 332 4.61 18.03 -14.22
N GLU A 333 4.34 19.15 -14.91
CA GLU A 333 5.18 20.35 -14.87
C GLU A 333 5.18 21.04 -13.49
N ILE A 334 4.12 20.90 -12.69
CA ILE A 334 4.11 21.34 -11.29
C ILE A 334 5.00 20.43 -10.44
N TYR A 335 4.88 19.11 -10.58
CA TYR A 335 5.74 18.16 -9.85
C TYR A 335 7.24 18.30 -10.22
N LYS A 336 7.56 18.55 -11.50
CA LYS A 336 8.92 18.92 -11.94
C LYS A 336 9.46 20.15 -11.21
N LYS A 337 8.62 21.16 -10.96
CA LYS A 337 8.96 22.39 -10.20
C LYS A 337 9.01 22.21 -8.69
N LEU A 338 8.47 21.12 -8.16
CA LEU A 338 8.58 20.72 -6.75
C LEU A 338 9.75 19.76 -6.50
N ASN A 339 10.47 19.34 -7.55
CA ASN A 339 11.52 18.32 -7.52
C ASN A 339 11.02 16.90 -7.15
N GLU A 340 9.73 16.62 -7.31
CA GLU A 340 9.11 15.33 -7.00
C GLU A 340 9.14 14.43 -8.24
N PHE A 341 10.36 14.03 -8.63
CA PHE A 341 10.62 13.36 -9.91
C PHE A 341 10.05 11.93 -9.97
N GLU A 342 9.88 11.24 -8.83
CA GLU A 342 9.23 9.93 -8.80
C GLU A 342 7.75 10.03 -9.19
N ARG A 343 7.01 10.98 -8.62
CA ARG A 343 5.62 11.26 -9.02
C ARG A 343 5.53 11.66 -10.49
N CYS A 344 6.51 12.40 -11.00
CA CYS A 344 6.59 12.72 -12.44
C CYS A 344 6.72 11.45 -13.30
N MET A 345 7.61 10.53 -12.94
CA MET A 345 7.82 9.27 -13.67
C MET A 345 6.57 8.36 -13.60
N ASP A 346 5.89 8.34 -12.46
CA ASP A 346 4.67 7.55 -12.26
C ASP A 346 3.47 8.10 -13.08
N LEU A 347 3.33 9.42 -13.13
CA LEU A 347 2.34 10.10 -13.96
C LEU A 347 2.63 9.93 -15.46
N LEU A 348 3.90 9.99 -15.89
CA LEU A 348 4.31 9.68 -17.26
C LEU A 348 4.00 8.22 -17.62
N ARG A 349 4.36 7.26 -16.76
CA ARG A 349 4.02 5.83 -16.92
C ARG A 349 2.51 5.61 -17.13
N THR A 350 1.69 6.31 -16.34
CA THR A 350 0.22 6.26 -16.43
C THR A 350 -0.28 6.87 -17.74
N LEU A 351 0.23 8.05 -18.11
CA LEU A 351 -0.14 8.75 -19.33
C LEU A 351 0.23 7.96 -20.60
N ILE A 352 1.43 7.35 -20.65
CA ILE A 352 1.84 6.46 -21.75
C ILE A 352 0.85 5.32 -21.92
N LYS A 353 0.45 4.65 -20.82
CA LYS A 353 -0.54 3.56 -20.86
C LYS A 353 -1.88 4.06 -21.39
N LEU A 354 -2.37 5.21 -20.93
CA LEU A 354 -3.63 5.79 -21.41
C LEU A 354 -3.56 6.16 -22.90
N CYS A 355 -2.45 6.73 -23.37
CA CYS A 355 -2.25 7.01 -24.79
C CYS A 355 -2.20 5.73 -25.64
N ILE A 356 -1.52 4.67 -25.17
CA ILE A 356 -1.47 3.37 -25.85
C ILE A 356 -2.85 2.70 -25.93
N THR A 357 -3.64 2.73 -24.85
CA THR A 357 -4.98 2.14 -24.81
C THR A 357 -6.00 2.88 -25.69
N ASN A 358 -5.74 4.15 -26.01
CA ASN A 358 -6.58 4.98 -26.91
C ASN A 358 -5.90 5.23 -28.28
N ASP A 359 -4.99 4.36 -28.71
CA ASP A 359 -4.29 4.38 -30.01
C ASP A 359 -3.53 5.69 -30.36
N HIS A 360 -3.20 6.52 -29.37
CA HIS A 360 -2.43 7.75 -29.52
C HIS A 360 -0.90 7.51 -29.50
N PHE A 361 -0.41 6.70 -30.44
CA PHE A 361 0.97 6.20 -30.43
C PHE A 361 2.06 7.28 -30.50
N VAL A 362 1.88 8.35 -31.30
CA VAL A 362 2.84 9.46 -31.42
C VAL A 362 3.05 10.16 -30.07
N LEU A 363 1.97 10.36 -29.32
CA LEU A 363 2.01 10.98 -27.99
C LEU A 363 2.58 10.01 -26.95
N ALA A 364 2.24 8.72 -27.03
CA ALA A 364 2.84 7.69 -26.21
C ALA A 364 4.38 7.62 -26.41
N GLN A 365 4.87 7.81 -27.63
CA GLN A 365 6.30 7.85 -27.95
C GLN A 365 6.97 9.08 -27.34
N GLU A 366 6.40 10.28 -27.50
CA GLU A 366 6.87 11.52 -26.85
C GLU A 366 7.02 11.33 -25.33
N PHE A 367 5.98 10.82 -24.66
CA PHE A 367 6.01 10.61 -23.20
C PHE A 367 6.94 9.47 -22.78
N THR A 368 7.15 8.46 -23.64
CA THR A 368 8.11 7.37 -23.37
C THR A 368 9.54 7.88 -23.42
N GLU A 369 9.88 8.75 -24.39
CA GLU A 369 11.18 9.42 -24.40
C GLU A 369 11.38 10.30 -23.17
N ASP A 370 10.37 11.07 -22.76
CA ASP A 370 10.42 11.91 -21.57
C ASP A 370 10.62 11.08 -20.29
N LEU A 371 9.95 9.93 -20.18
CA LEU A 371 10.15 8.97 -19.09
C LEU A 371 11.58 8.41 -19.10
N PHE A 372 12.11 8.02 -20.27
CA PHE A 372 13.49 7.52 -20.38
C PHE A 372 14.52 8.57 -19.99
N LYS A 373 14.39 9.80 -20.51
CA LYS A 373 15.27 10.94 -20.20
C LYS A 373 15.24 11.25 -18.70
N LEU A 374 14.06 11.24 -18.08
CA LEU A 374 13.90 11.50 -16.66
C LEU A 374 14.48 10.38 -15.79
N ALA A 375 14.13 9.12 -16.09
CA ALA A 375 14.64 7.95 -15.36
C ALA A 375 16.17 7.84 -15.45
N ASN A 376 16.76 8.10 -16.62
CA ASN A 376 18.21 8.10 -16.79
C ASN A 376 18.91 9.27 -16.09
N LYS A 377 18.24 10.41 -15.89
CA LYS A 377 18.79 11.57 -15.15
C LYS A 377 18.88 11.31 -13.64
N TYR A 378 17.96 10.51 -13.09
CA TYR A 378 17.88 10.19 -11.65
C TYR A 378 18.27 8.72 -11.34
N ASP A 379 18.99 8.06 -12.26
CA ASP A 379 19.40 6.64 -12.23
C ASP A 379 18.31 5.63 -11.78
N ASN A 380 17.03 5.92 -12.06
CA ASN A 380 15.95 5.03 -11.68
C ASN A 380 15.79 3.90 -12.72
N ARG A 381 16.34 2.74 -12.38
CA ARG A 381 16.41 1.58 -13.28
C ARG A 381 15.06 0.93 -13.55
N PHE A 382 14.13 0.95 -12.59
CA PHE A 382 12.76 0.47 -12.78
C PHE A 382 12.06 1.28 -13.88
N TYR A 383 12.00 2.61 -13.77
CA TYR A 383 11.35 3.45 -14.79
C TYR A 383 12.09 3.43 -16.13
N LYS A 384 13.41 3.25 -16.14
CA LYS A 384 14.20 3.01 -17.36
C LYS A 384 13.82 1.69 -18.05
N SER A 385 13.57 0.63 -17.28
CA SER A 385 13.06 -0.65 -17.79
C SER A 385 11.65 -0.49 -18.38
N VAL A 386 10.76 0.20 -17.68
CA VAL A 386 9.41 0.54 -18.16
C VAL A 386 9.47 1.32 -19.48
N ALA A 387 10.31 2.35 -19.58
CA ALA A 387 10.44 3.13 -20.80
C ALA A 387 10.95 2.28 -21.99
N ASN A 388 11.99 1.46 -21.79
CA ASN A 388 12.49 0.54 -22.82
C ASN A 388 11.42 -0.46 -23.29
N TYR A 389 10.58 -0.96 -22.37
CA TYR A 389 9.46 -1.85 -22.71
C TYR A 389 8.40 -1.13 -23.56
N MET A 390 8.01 0.09 -23.17
CA MET A 390 7.02 0.89 -23.90
C MET A 390 7.53 1.28 -25.29
N GLU A 391 8.81 1.67 -25.41
CA GLU A 391 9.44 1.98 -26.70
C GLU A 391 9.43 0.75 -27.63
N GLY A 392 9.85 -0.41 -27.13
CA GLY A 392 9.78 -1.67 -27.88
C GLY A 392 8.35 -2.05 -28.26
N TYR A 393 7.37 -1.84 -27.37
CA TYR A 393 5.96 -2.08 -27.66
C TYR A 393 5.43 -1.15 -28.78
N LEU A 394 5.80 0.12 -28.78
CA LEU A 394 5.40 1.10 -29.79
C LEU A 394 6.00 0.74 -31.16
N LEU A 395 7.29 0.38 -31.23
CA LEU A 395 7.92 -0.12 -32.45
C LEU A 395 7.22 -1.39 -33.00
N LEU A 396 6.70 -2.27 -32.14
CA LEU A 396 5.88 -3.41 -32.58
C LEU A 396 4.51 -2.99 -33.17
N LYS A 397 3.98 -1.83 -32.77
CA LYS A 397 2.68 -1.29 -33.21
C LYS A 397 2.77 -0.50 -34.51
N GLU A 398 3.91 0.13 -34.81
CA GLU A 398 4.17 0.80 -36.10
C GLU A 398 4.13 -0.17 -37.30
N GLY A 399 4.30 -1.48 -37.06
CA GLY A 399 3.98 -2.52 -38.03
C GLY A 399 5.06 -2.79 -39.10
N ASP A 400 6.13 -1.99 -39.15
CA ASP A 400 7.25 -2.24 -40.05
C ASP A 400 8.12 -3.41 -39.55
N ASN A 401 8.24 -4.45 -40.38
CA ASN A 401 9.10 -5.60 -40.14
C ASN A 401 10.60 -5.22 -40.07
N SER A 402 11.01 -4.07 -40.62
CA SER A 402 12.39 -3.56 -40.48
C SER A 402 12.74 -3.23 -39.02
N LEU A 403 11.76 -2.75 -38.25
CA LEU A 403 11.91 -2.34 -36.84
C LEU A 403 11.75 -3.51 -35.86
N LEU A 404 11.21 -4.64 -36.32
CA LEU A 404 10.89 -5.81 -35.49
C LEU A 404 12.08 -6.31 -34.66
N LYS A 405 13.28 -6.38 -35.25
CA LYS A 405 14.50 -6.80 -34.54
C LYS A 405 14.90 -5.80 -33.45
N THR A 406 14.77 -4.51 -33.72
CA THR A 406 15.05 -3.43 -32.77
C THR A 406 14.05 -3.46 -31.61
N ALA A 407 12.77 -3.63 -31.92
CA ALA A 407 11.69 -3.74 -30.95
C ALA A 407 11.87 -4.94 -30.00
N LEU A 408 12.19 -6.13 -30.55
CA LEU A 408 12.46 -7.33 -29.74
C LEU A 408 13.70 -7.18 -28.87
N ASN A 409 14.78 -6.55 -29.37
CA ASN A 409 15.95 -6.24 -28.55
C ASN A 409 15.58 -5.29 -27.39
N LYS A 410 14.83 -4.21 -27.64
CA LYS A 410 14.38 -3.26 -26.60
C LYS A 410 13.55 -3.95 -25.50
N ILE A 411 12.63 -4.83 -25.87
CA ILE A 411 11.81 -5.59 -24.91
C ILE A 411 12.68 -6.60 -24.14
N ARG A 412 13.64 -7.27 -24.78
CA ARG A 412 14.56 -8.21 -24.10
C ARG A 412 15.47 -7.49 -23.12
N ASP A 413 16.07 -6.39 -23.54
CA ASP A 413 17.00 -5.62 -22.71
C ASP A 413 16.26 -4.96 -21.53
N SER A 414 14.96 -4.64 -21.71
CA SER A 414 14.04 -4.28 -20.62
C SER A 414 13.77 -5.46 -19.67
N ALA A 415 13.43 -6.65 -20.18
CA ALA A 415 13.17 -7.85 -19.36
C ALA A 415 14.38 -8.22 -18.49
N MET A 416 15.59 -8.18 -19.06
CA MET A 416 16.84 -8.42 -18.34
C MET A 416 17.16 -7.34 -17.29
N LEU A 417 16.66 -6.11 -17.45
CA LEU A 417 16.82 -5.06 -16.46
C LEU A 417 15.77 -5.17 -15.35
N PHE A 418 14.53 -5.53 -15.68
CA PHE A 418 13.50 -5.87 -14.69
C PHE A 418 13.93 -7.04 -13.78
N GLU A 419 14.51 -8.12 -14.35
CA GLU A 419 15.01 -9.25 -13.57
C GLU A 419 16.12 -8.84 -12.58
N LYS A 420 17.04 -7.97 -13.01
CA LYS A 420 18.11 -7.43 -12.13
C LYS A 420 17.58 -6.60 -10.97
N GLU A 421 16.51 -5.85 -11.20
CA GLU A 421 15.83 -5.04 -10.19
C GLU A 421 14.74 -5.84 -9.43
N ARG A 422 14.71 -7.18 -9.59
CA ARG A 422 13.74 -8.11 -8.97
C ARG A 422 12.25 -7.87 -9.33
N ASP A 423 11.96 -7.10 -10.40
CA ASP A 423 10.62 -7.08 -11.01
C ASP A 423 10.46 -8.29 -11.94
N PHE A 424 10.41 -9.49 -11.35
CA PHE A 424 10.28 -10.73 -12.11
C PHE A 424 8.97 -10.76 -12.93
N ALA A 425 7.91 -10.09 -12.48
CA ALA A 425 6.69 -9.94 -13.28
C ALA A 425 6.93 -9.08 -14.54
N GLY A 426 7.72 -8.01 -14.41
CA GLY A 426 8.26 -7.21 -15.53
C GLY A 426 9.08 -8.02 -16.52
N ALA A 427 9.98 -8.87 -16.03
CA ALA A 427 10.77 -9.77 -16.85
C ALA A 427 9.88 -10.78 -17.59
N GLY A 428 8.94 -11.44 -16.88
CA GLY A 428 7.98 -12.37 -17.45
C GLY A 428 7.09 -11.74 -18.53
N MET A 429 6.60 -10.51 -18.32
CA MET A 429 5.90 -9.72 -19.34
C MET A 429 6.73 -9.51 -20.61
N GLY A 430 8.01 -9.16 -20.45
CA GLY A 430 8.93 -8.96 -21.56
C GLY A 430 9.14 -10.25 -22.37
N PHE A 431 9.46 -11.35 -21.68
CA PHE A 431 9.68 -12.65 -22.34
C PHE A 431 8.40 -13.19 -22.99
N ASN A 432 7.26 -13.14 -22.31
CA ASN A 432 5.96 -13.52 -22.88
C ASN A 432 5.68 -12.71 -24.15
N LYS A 433 5.84 -11.39 -24.10
CA LYS A 433 5.59 -10.52 -25.26
C LYS A 433 6.50 -10.85 -26.45
N ILE A 434 7.76 -11.20 -26.19
CA ILE A 434 8.69 -11.69 -27.21
C ILE A 434 8.20 -13.02 -27.79
N GLY A 435 7.84 -13.98 -26.94
CA GLY A 435 7.29 -15.29 -27.34
C GLY A 435 6.06 -15.17 -28.24
N THR A 436 5.10 -14.31 -27.86
CA THR A 436 3.91 -14.01 -28.68
C THR A 436 4.28 -13.53 -30.08
N ILE A 437 5.32 -12.70 -30.22
CA ILE A 437 5.75 -12.18 -31.52
C ILE A 437 6.48 -13.26 -32.35
N TYR A 438 7.29 -14.10 -31.70
CA TYR A 438 7.91 -15.25 -32.37
C TYR A 438 6.87 -16.25 -32.90
N GLN A 439 5.80 -16.51 -32.15
CA GLN A 439 4.68 -17.35 -32.59
C GLN A 439 3.87 -16.66 -33.71
N THR A 440 3.35 -15.45 -33.46
CA THR A 440 2.30 -14.85 -34.30
C THR A 440 2.79 -14.09 -35.52
N ARG A 441 4.05 -13.62 -35.54
CA ARG A 441 4.62 -12.84 -36.66
C ARG A 441 5.78 -13.51 -37.37
N LEU A 442 6.49 -14.43 -36.71
CA LEU A 442 7.69 -15.08 -37.22
C LEU A 442 7.54 -16.58 -37.47
N ASP A 443 6.38 -17.17 -37.13
CA ASP A 443 6.06 -18.61 -37.28
C ASP A 443 7.14 -19.54 -36.70
N ASN A 444 7.80 -19.09 -35.62
CA ASN A 444 8.98 -19.73 -35.03
C ASN A 444 8.63 -20.24 -33.62
N PHE A 445 7.95 -21.38 -33.61
CA PHE A 445 7.44 -22.04 -32.40
C PHE A 445 8.56 -22.43 -31.42
N ASP A 446 9.73 -22.83 -31.94
CA ASP A 446 10.90 -23.15 -31.12
C ASP A 446 11.32 -21.98 -30.22
N SER A 447 11.50 -20.80 -30.83
CA SER A 447 11.88 -19.59 -30.09
C SER A 447 10.73 -19.12 -29.20
N ALA A 448 9.48 -19.19 -29.69
CA ALA A 448 8.31 -18.80 -28.92
C ALA A 448 8.21 -19.57 -27.60
N CYS A 449 8.28 -20.90 -27.64
CA CYS A 449 8.14 -21.75 -26.46
C CYS A 449 9.35 -21.62 -25.50
N LEU A 450 10.55 -21.36 -26.01
CA LEU A 450 11.69 -21.00 -25.16
C LEU A 450 11.40 -19.71 -24.37
N PHE A 451 10.90 -18.66 -25.02
CA PHE A 451 10.53 -17.41 -24.35
C PHE A 451 9.32 -17.57 -23.42
N TYR A 452 8.37 -18.46 -23.73
CA TYR A 452 7.28 -18.82 -22.81
C TYR A 452 7.81 -19.56 -21.57
N ARG A 453 8.80 -20.46 -21.69
CA ARG A 453 9.45 -21.09 -20.52
C ARG A 453 10.15 -20.05 -19.65
N GLU A 454 10.95 -19.16 -20.23
CA GLU A 454 11.60 -18.05 -19.49
C GLU A 454 10.56 -17.13 -18.82
N ALA A 455 9.41 -16.91 -19.47
CA ALA A 455 8.31 -16.14 -18.89
C ALA A 455 7.64 -16.86 -17.71
N ILE A 456 7.33 -18.16 -17.84
CA ILE A 456 6.81 -19.01 -16.76
C ILE A 456 7.74 -18.96 -15.55
N GLU A 457 9.05 -19.14 -15.74
CA GLU A 457 10.02 -19.15 -14.65
C GLU A 457 10.08 -17.79 -13.93
N ASN A 458 9.97 -16.69 -14.68
CA ASN A 458 9.95 -15.34 -14.12
C ASN A 458 8.61 -15.03 -13.41
N TYR A 459 7.46 -15.40 -13.97
CA TYR A 459 6.18 -15.28 -13.27
C TYR A 459 6.15 -16.13 -12.00
N ASN A 460 6.73 -17.33 -12.02
CA ASN A 460 6.84 -18.19 -10.86
C ASN A 460 7.69 -17.55 -9.74
N LYS A 461 8.83 -16.92 -10.08
CA LYS A 461 9.61 -16.11 -9.13
C LYS A 461 8.82 -14.90 -8.61
N ALA A 462 8.00 -14.28 -9.46
CA ALA A 462 7.20 -13.11 -9.12
C ALA A 462 6.06 -13.38 -8.10
N ILE A 463 5.59 -14.63 -7.99
CA ILE A 463 4.61 -15.05 -6.96
C ILE A 463 5.15 -14.73 -5.56
N ILE A 464 6.42 -15.06 -5.29
CA ILE A 464 7.07 -14.82 -3.98
C ILE A 464 7.75 -13.43 -3.93
N HIS A 465 8.15 -12.88 -5.08
CA HIS A 465 8.93 -11.64 -5.16
C HIS A 465 8.25 -10.59 -6.04
N SER A 466 7.22 -9.94 -5.49
CA SER A 466 6.53 -8.81 -6.12
C SER A 466 7.27 -7.48 -5.91
N HIS A 467 7.39 -6.67 -6.97
CA HIS A 467 8.11 -5.39 -6.93
C HIS A 467 7.19 -4.23 -6.49
N PRO A 468 7.56 -3.39 -5.50
CA PRO A 468 6.64 -2.45 -4.83
C PRO A 468 6.00 -1.39 -5.74
N LEU A 469 6.63 -1.06 -6.88
CA LEU A 469 6.05 -0.13 -7.87
C LEU A 469 5.06 -0.78 -8.85
N ARG A 470 4.75 -2.08 -8.74
CA ARG A 470 3.70 -2.77 -9.52
C ARG A 470 2.35 -2.65 -8.78
N LYS A 471 1.35 -2.09 -9.46
CA LYS A 471 -0.01 -1.83 -8.91
C LYS A 471 -1.09 -2.38 -9.87
N SER A 472 -1.02 -3.66 -10.25
CA SER A 472 -1.82 -4.20 -11.37
C SER A 472 -1.92 -5.73 -11.36
N PHE A 473 -2.60 -6.34 -12.35
CA PHE A 473 -2.61 -7.80 -12.63
C PHE A 473 -1.27 -8.51 -12.34
N TRP A 474 -0.16 -7.87 -12.71
CA TRP A 474 1.20 -8.39 -12.55
C TRP A 474 1.82 -8.27 -11.15
N SER A 475 1.04 -7.97 -10.11
CA SER A 475 1.46 -8.01 -8.70
C SER A 475 0.60 -8.97 -7.86
N MET A 476 -0.20 -9.83 -8.51
CA MET A 476 -1.12 -10.77 -7.87
C MET A 476 -0.68 -12.22 -8.17
N PRO A 477 -0.37 -13.03 -7.14
CA PRO A 477 0.01 -14.44 -7.31
C PRO A 477 -0.94 -15.22 -8.23
N GLU A 478 -2.24 -15.12 -8.03
CA GLU A 478 -3.28 -15.87 -8.74
C GLU A 478 -3.30 -15.50 -10.23
N SER A 479 -3.14 -14.21 -10.55
CA SER A 479 -3.01 -13.71 -11.92
C SER A 479 -1.69 -14.14 -12.59
N LEU A 480 -0.64 -14.39 -11.81
CA LEU A 480 0.64 -14.93 -12.29
C LEU A 480 0.55 -16.45 -12.49
N GLN A 481 -0.14 -17.18 -11.60
CA GLN A 481 -0.43 -18.62 -11.70
C GLN A 481 -1.30 -18.92 -12.92
N GLU A 482 -2.43 -18.22 -13.08
CA GLU A 482 -3.32 -18.32 -14.25
C GLU A 482 -2.51 -18.10 -15.54
N LYS A 483 -1.59 -17.12 -15.54
CA LYS A 483 -0.73 -16.86 -16.69
C LYS A 483 0.36 -17.91 -16.90
N ILE A 484 0.84 -18.57 -15.85
CA ILE A 484 1.74 -19.72 -15.95
C ILE A 484 1.01 -20.93 -16.56
N ILE A 485 -0.23 -21.18 -16.14
CA ILE A 485 -1.07 -22.26 -16.68
C ILE A 485 -1.36 -21.99 -18.16
N GLU A 486 -1.84 -20.79 -18.51
CA GLU A 486 -2.09 -20.40 -19.91
C GLU A 486 -0.84 -20.59 -20.79
N LEU A 487 0.35 -20.25 -20.28
CA LEU A 487 1.60 -20.45 -21.02
C LEU A 487 2.06 -21.92 -21.08
N LYS A 488 1.73 -22.74 -20.09
CA LYS A 488 1.98 -24.20 -20.14
C LYS A 488 1.07 -24.85 -21.18
N ASP A 489 -0.22 -24.57 -21.14
CA ASP A 489 -1.21 -25.07 -22.10
C ASP A 489 -0.82 -24.66 -23.54
N LEU A 490 -0.41 -23.40 -23.73
CA LEU A 490 0.09 -22.90 -25.01
C LEU A 490 1.38 -23.59 -25.48
N ILE A 491 2.28 -23.98 -24.57
CA ILE A 491 3.45 -24.80 -24.92
C ILE A 491 3.02 -26.22 -25.30
N GLU A 492 2.02 -26.79 -24.62
CA GLU A 492 1.48 -28.12 -24.94
C GLU A 492 0.78 -28.16 -26.31
N GLU A 493 -0.04 -27.16 -26.66
CA GLU A 493 -0.63 -27.02 -28.00
C GLU A 493 0.42 -26.91 -29.12
N LEU A 494 1.59 -26.35 -28.81
CA LEU A 494 2.68 -26.17 -29.76
C LEU A 494 3.68 -27.34 -29.75
N ILE A 495 3.60 -28.28 -28.80
CA ILE A 495 4.66 -29.24 -28.47
C ILE A 495 5.10 -30.13 -29.64
N ASP A 496 4.17 -30.47 -30.53
CA ASP A 496 4.41 -31.32 -31.71
C ASP A 496 4.97 -30.54 -32.91
N LYS A 497 4.96 -29.20 -32.87
CA LYS A 497 5.56 -28.31 -33.90
C LYS A 497 7.03 -28.00 -33.62
N LEU A 498 7.54 -28.35 -32.44
CA LEU A 498 8.92 -28.09 -32.01
C LEU A 498 9.93 -29.09 -32.56
N ASN A 499 11.16 -28.61 -32.78
CA ASN A 499 12.30 -29.47 -33.05
C ASN A 499 12.56 -30.43 -31.85
N PRO A 500 12.82 -31.73 -32.07
CA PRO A 500 12.90 -32.74 -30.99
C PRO A 500 13.88 -32.41 -29.85
N SER A 501 15.00 -31.76 -30.17
CA SER A 501 15.99 -31.29 -29.19
C SER A 501 15.42 -30.21 -28.27
N ILE A 502 14.70 -29.24 -28.84
CA ILE A 502 14.12 -28.10 -28.12
C ILE A 502 12.88 -28.56 -27.34
N ARG A 503 12.03 -29.40 -27.93
CA ARG A 503 10.94 -30.09 -27.23
C ARG A 503 11.42 -30.80 -25.97
N LYS A 504 12.48 -31.63 -26.09
CA LYS A 504 13.05 -32.34 -24.95
C LYS A 504 13.55 -31.37 -23.89
N LYS A 505 14.29 -30.31 -24.29
CA LYS A 505 14.78 -29.30 -23.36
C LYS A 505 13.62 -28.62 -22.61
N ILE A 506 12.61 -28.12 -23.30
CA ILE A 506 11.49 -27.40 -22.67
C ILE A 506 10.72 -28.29 -21.69
N LEU A 507 10.47 -29.55 -22.03
CA LEU A 507 9.83 -30.49 -21.10
C LEU A 507 10.69 -30.76 -19.86
N GLN A 508 12.01 -30.89 -20.01
CA GLN A 508 12.93 -31.06 -18.88
C GLN A 508 13.00 -29.78 -18.02
N ASP A 509 13.11 -28.61 -18.64
CA ASP A 509 13.13 -27.31 -17.97
C ASP A 509 11.83 -27.14 -17.15
N LEU A 510 10.64 -27.34 -17.76
CA LEU A 510 9.34 -27.20 -17.10
C LEU A 510 9.12 -28.21 -15.96
N GLN A 511 9.65 -29.43 -16.07
CA GLN A 511 9.62 -30.44 -15.00
C GLN A 511 10.61 -30.11 -13.86
N SER A 512 11.62 -29.29 -14.12
CA SER A 512 12.61 -28.88 -13.11
C SER A 512 12.22 -27.63 -12.32
N ILE A 513 11.20 -26.88 -12.78
CA ILE A 513 10.67 -25.73 -12.06
C ILE A 513 9.92 -26.23 -10.82
N ASN A 514 10.39 -25.81 -9.65
CA ASN A 514 9.58 -25.87 -8.43
C ASN A 514 8.55 -24.74 -8.52
N TYR A 515 7.29 -25.08 -8.82
CA TYR A 515 6.20 -24.11 -8.88
C TYR A 515 5.89 -23.63 -7.46
N ASN A 516 5.65 -22.33 -7.32
CA ASN A 516 5.44 -21.66 -6.03
C ASN A 516 3.94 -21.60 -5.66
N PHE A 517 3.19 -22.61 -6.09
CA PHE A 517 1.76 -22.85 -5.94
C PHE A 517 1.47 -24.33 -6.24
#